data_AF-A0A9W7DF37-F1
#
_entry.id   AF-A0A9W7DF37-F1
#
_cell.length_a   1.000
_cell.length_b   1.000
_cell.length_c   1.000
_cell.angle_alpha   90.00
_cell.angle_beta   90.00
_cell.angle_gamma   90.00
#
_symmetry.space_group_name_H-M   'P 1'
#
loop_
_entity.id
_entity.type
_entity.pdbx_description
1 polymer ?
#
loop_
_entity_poly.entity_id
_entity_poly.type
_entity_poly.pdbx_seq_one_letter_code
_entity_poly.pdbx_strand_id
1 'polypeptide(L)'
;MTGDGVNDAPSLKKADTGIAVEGASDAARSAADIVFLAPGLSAIIDALKTSRQIFHRMYAYVVYRIALSLHLELFLGLWMTILNNSLNIDLVVFIAIFADVATLAIAYDNAPYDMKPVKWNLPRLWGMSIVMGVILAVGSWITLTTMFMSKGGIIQNFGSIDGVLFLQISLTENWLIFITRATGPFWSSAPSWQLSGAVLAVDVIATMFTLFGWWSQNWNDIVTVVRVWIWSFGVFCVLGGAYYLMSTSDKFDRFMNGQPLKEKPKGRSIEDFMVAMRRVSTSHEKSS
;
A
#
# COMPACT_ATOMS: atom_id res chain seq x y z
N MET A 1 -17.77 19.40 10.03
CA MET A 1 -18.83 20.25 10.62
C MET A 1 -20.08 20.10 9.76
N THR A 2 -21.27 20.04 10.35
CA THR A 2 -22.54 20.07 9.61
C THR A 2 -23.19 21.44 9.77
N GLY A 3 -23.86 21.94 8.74
CA GLY A 3 -24.59 23.21 8.79
C GLY A 3 -25.70 23.25 7.76
N ASP A 4 -26.70 24.06 8.04
CA ASP A 4 -27.91 24.22 7.21
C ASP A 4 -28.21 25.69 6.87
N GLY A 5 -27.85 26.60 7.77
CA GLY A 5 -28.12 28.02 7.66
C GLY A 5 -26.99 28.86 7.05
N VAL A 6 -27.35 30.08 6.65
CA VAL A 6 -26.41 31.12 6.16
C VAL A 6 -25.36 31.47 7.21
N ASN A 7 -25.75 31.41 8.49
CA ASN A 7 -24.88 31.69 9.63
C ASN A 7 -23.78 30.64 9.82
N ASP A 8 -23.98 29.41 9.31
CA ASP A 8 -22.99 28.34 9.40
C ASP A 8 -21.94 28.41 8.29
N ALA A 9 -22.17 29.20 7.23
CA ALA A 9 -21.28 29.28 6.08
C ALA A 9 -19.81 29.61 6.45
N PRO A 10 -19.50 30.58 7.33
CA PRO A 10 -18.12 30.84 7.74
C PRO A 10 -17.48 29.66 8.49
N SER A 11 -18.28 28.97 9.31
CA SER A 11 -17.80 27.85 10.12
C SER A 11 -17.62 26.58 9.29
N LEU A 12 -18.52 26.33 8.32
CA LEU A 12 -18.39 25.30 7.30
C LEU A 12 -17.12 25.50 6.48
N LYS A 13 -16.85 26.75 6.06
CA LYS A 13 -15.66 27.08 5.28
C LYS A 13 -14.36 26.96 6.09
N LYS A 14 -14.41 27.20 7.40
CA LYS A 14 -13.25 27.10 8.30
C LYS A 14 -12.96 25.67 8.75
N ALA A 15 -13.96 24.78 8.73
CA ALA A 15 -13.78 23.39 9.12
C ALA A 15 -12.92 22.63 8.11
N ASP A 16 -12.23 21.58 8.56
CA ASP A 16 -11.45 20.70 7.67
C ASP A 16 -12.36 19.98 6.64
N THR A 17 -13.63 19.80 6.98
CA THR A 17 -14.67 19.31 6.06
C THR A 17 -16.02 19.87 6.49
N GLY A 18 -16.61 20.73 5.65
CA GLY A 18 -17.96 21.26 5.77
C GLY A 18 -18.97 20.35 5.07
N ILE A 19 -20.06 20.00 5.74
CA ILE A 19 -21.14 19.16 5.22
C ILE A 19 -22.45 19.94 5.27
N ALA A 20 -23.07 20.17 4.11
CA ALA A 20 -24.42 20.69 4.01
C ALA A 20 -25.41 19.53 3.86
N VAL A 21 -26.50 19.57 4.62
CA VAL A 21 -27.56 18.55 4.59
C VAL A 21 -28.62 18.87 3.54
N GLU A 22 -29.45 17.90 3.22
CA GLU A 22 -30.61 18.09 2.34
C GLU A 22 -31.53 19.18 2.92
N GLY A 23 -31.98 20.11 2.08
CA GLY A 23 -32.75 21.28 2.51
C GLY A 23 -31.94 22.45 3.07
N ALA A 24 -30.61 22.36 3.14
CA ALA A 24 -29.76 23.47 3.54
C ALA A 24 -29.89 24.69 2.59
N SER A 25 -29.69 25.88 3.15
CA SER A 25 -29.63 27.13 2.38
C SER A 25 -28.56 27.06 1.27
N ASP A 26 -28.78 27.75 0.15
CA ASP A 26 -27.80 27.78 -0.95
C ASP A 26 -26.44 28.32 -0.50
N ALA A 27 -26.44 29.22 0.48
CA ALA A 27 -25.23 29.74 1.11
C ALA A 27 -24.45 28.65 1.87
N ALA A 28 -25.13 27.81 2.66
CA ALA A 28 -24.51 26.68 3.34
C ALA A 28 -24.00 25.63 2.35
N ARG A 29 -24.78 25.32 1.31
CA ARG A 29 -24.39 24.38 0.24
C ARG A 29 -23.16 24.85 -0.54
N SER A 30 -23.07 26.16 -0.81
CA SER A 30 -21.91 26.75 -1.51
C SER A 30 -20.66 26.82 -0.64
N ALA A 31 -20.82 26.91 0.69
CA ALA A 31 -19.71 26.96 1.63
C ALA A 31 -19.19 25.58 2.05
N ALA A 32 -20.00 24.52 1.90
CA ALA A 32 -19.65 23.16 2.26
C ALA A 32 -18.81 22.45 1.18
N ASP A 33 -18.00 21.48 1.60
CA ASP A 33 -17.21 20.62 0.70
C ASP A 33 -18.03 19.45 0.18
N ILE A 34 -19.04 19.01 0.94
CA ILE A 34 -19.93 17.91 0.60
C ILE A 34 -21.37 18.35 0.84
N VAL A 35 -22.24 18.07 -0.14
CA VAL A 35 -23.69 18.30 -0.05
C VAL A 35 -24.41 16.96 -0.10
N PHE A 36 -25.14 16.61 0.96
CA PHE A 36 -25.97 15.42 0.95
C PHE A 36 -27.33 15.71 0.33
N LEU A 37 -27.70 14.87 -0.65
CA LEU A 37 -29.01 14.90 -1.30
C LEU A 37 -30.04 14.01 -0.58
N ALA A 38 -29.57 13.09 0.27
CA ALA A 38 -30.44 12.25 1.08
C ALA A 38 -30.53 12.84 2.49
N PRO A 39 -31.74 12.93 3.08
CA PRO A 39 -31.88 13.30 4.48
C PRO A 39 -31.33 12.21 5.40
N GLY A 40 -30.83 12.62 6.56
CA GLY A 40 -30.48 11.72 7.66
C GLY A 40 -28.99 11.48 7.88
N LEU A 41 -28.67 11.05 9.11
CA LEU A 41 -27.31 10.78 9.56
C LEU A 41 -26.70 9.53 8.90
N SER A 42 -27.53 8.63 8.36
CA SER A 42 -27.07 7.40 7.68
C SER A 42 -26.17 7.70 6.49
N ALA A 43 -26.50 8.73 5.69
CA ALA A 43 -25.70 9.14 4.53
C ALA A 43 -24.26 9.56 4.94
N ILE A 44 -24.12 10.22 6.10
CA ILE A 44 -22.81 10.58 6.66
C ILE A 44 -22.01 9.32 7.01
N ILE A 45 -22.67 8.33 7.62
CA ILE A 45 -22.01 7.07 8.02
C ILE A 45 -21.51 6.31 6.78
N ASP A 46 -22.32 6.23 5.74
CA ASP A 46 -21.95 5.50 4.51
C ASP A 46 -20.87 6.23 3.72
N ALA A 47 -20.91 7.57 3.70
CA ALA A 47 -19.82 8.38 3.15
C ALA A 47 -18.50 8.16 3.91
N LEU A 48 -18.54 8.09 5.24
CA LEU A 48 -17.36 7.80 6.07
C LEU A 48 -16.82 6.39 5.83
N LYS A 49 -17.68 5.37 5.72
CA LYS A 49 -17.25 4.00 5.39
C LYS A 49 -16.54 3.97 4.04
N THR A 50 -17.15 4.58 3.02
CA THR A 50 -16.59 4.64 1.66
C THR A 50 -15.25 5.38 1.65
N SER A 51 -15.17 6.52 2.34
CA SER A 51 -13.91 7.28 2.50
C SER A 51 -12.80 6.44 3.13
N ARG A 52 -13.10 5.64 4.17
CA ARG A 52 -12.13 4.75 4.81
C ARG A 52 -11.67 3.62 3.89
N GLN A 53 -12.56 3.06 3.06
CA GLN A 53 -12.19 2.06 2.06
C GLN A 53 -11.27 2.66 0.99
N ILE A 54 -11.58 3.86 0.50
CA ILE A 54 -10.73 4.58 -0.47
C ILE A 54 -9.36 4.84 0.14
N PHE A 55 -9.30 5.30 1.39
CA PHE A 55 -8.04 5.54 2.08
C PHE A 55 -7.21 4.26 2.20
N HIS A 56 -7.84 3.13 2.56
CA HIS A 56 -7.16 1.84 2.64
C HIS A 56 -6.56 1.42 1.29
N ARG A 57 -7.33 1.54 0.19
CA ARG A 57 -6.82 1.26 -1.17
C ARG A 57 -5.65 2.16 -1.53
N MET A 58 -5.75 3.46 -1.23
CA MET A 58 -4.65 4.40 -1.46
C MET A 58 -3.40 4.05 -0.65
N TYR A 59 -3.56 3.67 0.62
CA TYR A 59 -2.42 3.27 1.46
C TYR A 59 -1.70 2.05 0.87
N ALA A 60 -2.44 1.00 0.52
CA ALA A 60 -1.88 -0.20 -0.11
C ALA A 60 -1.17 0.11 -1.43
N TYR A 61 -1.77 0.96 -2.26
CA TYR A 61 -1.20 1.43 -3.52
C TYR A 61 0.12 2.18 -3.32
N VAL A 62 0.18 3.13 -2.38
CA VAL A 62 1.40 3.92 -2.14
C VAL A 62 2.52 3.03 -1.58
N VAL A 63 2.21 2.10 -0.67
CA VAL A 63 3.22 1.16 -0.16
C VAL A 63 3.77 0.29 -1.29
N TYR A 64 2.88 -0.25 -2.11
CA TYR A 64 3.25 -1.03 -3.29
C TYR A 64 4.15 -0.21 -4.24
N ARG A 65 3.73 0.99 -4.63
CA ARG A 65 4.42 1.81 -5.63
C ARG A 65 5.81 2.22 -5.18
N ILE A 66 5.96 2.63 -3.91
CA ILE A 66 7.27 3.00 -3.37
C ILE A 66 8.18 1.77 -3.26
N ALA A 67 7.67 0.63 -2.79
CA ALA A 67 8.46 -0.60 -2.68
C ALA A 67 8.97 -1.08 -4.05
N LEU A 68 8.11 -1.02 -5.07
CA LEU A 68 8.42 -1.35 -6.45
C LEU A 68 9.53 -0.46 -7.03
N SER A 69 9.38 0.87 -6.89
CA SER A 69 10.39 1.82 -7.38
C SER A 69 11.75 1.60 -6.70
N LEU A 70 11.76 1.44 -5.37
CA LEU A 70 13.00 1.17 -4.63
C LEU A 70 13.65 -0.17 -5.02
N HIS A 71 12.85 -1.21 -5.27
CA HIS A 71 13.36 -2.49 -5.75
C HIS A 71 14.10 -2.33 -7.08
N LEU A 72 13.47 -1.74 -8.10
CA LEU A 72 14.10 -1.56 -9.41
C LEU A 72 15.31 -0.63 -9.35
N GLU A 73 15.25 0.46 -8.58
CA GLU A 73 16.38 1.38 -8.40
C GLU A 73 17.59 0.69 -7.76
N LEU A 74 17.38 -0.06 -6.67
CA LEU A 74 18.45 -0.79 -5.99
C LEU A 74 19.00 -1.91 -6.88
N PHE A 75 18.14 -2.66 -7.56
CA PHE A 75 18.54 -3.77 -8.41
C PHE A 75 19.36 -3.28 -9.62
N LEU A 76 18.84 -2.32 -10.38
CA LEU A 76 19.51 -1.78 -11.56
C LEU A 76 20.77 -0.98 -11.19
N GLY A 77 20.73 -0.20 -10.11
CA GLY A 77 21.87 0.55 -9.61
C GLY A 77 23.04 -0.36 -9.21
N LEU A 78 22.76 -1.43 -8.45
CA LEU A 78 23.76 -2.42 -8.06
C LEU A 78 24.26 -3.24 -9.26
N TRP A 79 23.37 -3.58 -10.19
CA TRP A 79 23.74 -4.25 -11.44
C TRP A 79 24.80 -3.47 -12.22
N MET A 80 24.57 -2.17 -12.46
CA MET A 80 25.52 -1.31 -13.15
C MET A 80 26.83 -1.16 -12.37
N THR A 81 26.76 -1.00 -11.05
CA THR A 81 27.96 -0.74 -10.22
C THR A 81 28.86 -1.96 -10.08
N ILE A 82 28.28 -3.17 -9.95
CA ILE A 82 29.03 -4.40 -9.65
C ILE A 82 29.43 -5.13 -10.94
N LEU A 83 28.50 -5.28 -11.88
CA LEU A 83 28.70 -6.09 -13.08
C LEU A 83 29.09 -5.26 -14.31
N ASN A 84 29.06 -3.93 -14.22
CA ASN A 84 29.35 -2.98 -15.30
C ASN A 84 28.63 -3.33 -16.62
N ASN A 85 27.42 -3.85 -16.50
CA ASN A 85 26.54 -4.21 -17.60
C ASN A 85 25.21 -3.49 -17.43
N SER A 86 24.40 -3.45 -18.47
CA SER A 86 23.06 -2.85 -18.47
C SER A 86 22.02 -3.86 -18.90
N LEU A 87 20.85 -3.83 -18.26
CA LEU A 87 19.70 -4.59 -18.76
C LEU A 87 19.20 -3.98 -20.08
N ASN A 88 18.70 -4.83 -20.97
CA ASN A 88 18.10 -4.37 -22.22
C ASN A 88 16.90 -3.45 -21.94
N ILE A 89 16.85 -2.31 -22.63
CA ILE A 89 15.84 -1.26 -22.41
C ILE A 89 14.44 -1.82 -22.64
N ASP A 90 14.26 -2.66 -23.66
CA ASP A 90 12.98 -3.28 -23.98
C ASP A 90 12.42 -4.07 -22.78
N LEU A 91 13.25 -4.83 -22.06
CA LEU A 91 12.84 -5.58 -20.86
C LEU A 91 12.30 -4.65 -19.79
N VAL A 92 13.03 -3.57 -19.51
CA VAL A 92 12.68 -2.60 -18.47
C VAL A 92 11.35 -1.92 -18.80
N VAL A 93 11.12 -1.58 -20.07
CA VAL A 93 9.86 -1.00 -20.54
C VAL A 93 8.70 -1.97 -20.34
N PHE A 94 8.86 -3.25 -20.69
CA PHE A 94 7.80 -4.25 -20.49
C PHE A 94 7.51 -4.53 -19.01
N ILE A 95 8.54 -4.57 -18.16
CA ILE A 95 8.36 -4.68 -16.70
C ILE A 95 7.50 -3.51 -16.19
N ALA A 96 7.84 -2.28 -16.59
CA ALA A 96 7.12 -1.09 -16.18
C ALA A 96 5.64 -1.11 -16.64
N ILE A 97 5.38 -1.49 -17.90
CA ILE A 97 4.01 -1.60 -18.43
C ILE A 97 3.21 -2.65 -17.66
N PHE A 98 3.80 -3.83 -17.41
CA PHE A 98 3.10 -4.92 -16.72
C PHE A 98 2.78 -4.57 -15.27
N ALA A 99 3.73 -3.95 -14.56
CA ALA A 99 3.50 -3.46 -13.22
C ALA A 99 2.39 -2.40 -13.18
N ASP A 100 2.37 -1.45 -14.13
CA ASP A 100 1.37 -0.38 -14.19
C ASP A 100 -0.03 -0.90 -14.54
N VAL A 101 -0.15 -1.81 -15.51
CA VAL A 101 -1.43 -2.41 -15.92
C VAL A 101 -2.08 -3.14 -14.74
N ALA A 102 -1.31 -3.92 -13.97
CA ALA A 102 -1.82 -4.61 -12.79
C ALA A 102 -2.27 -3.62 -11.70
N THR A 103 -1.60 -2.47 -11.55
CA THR A 103 -1.98 -1.48 -10.52
C THR A 103 -3.35 -0.85 -10.72
N LEU A 104 -3.81 -0.70 -11.97
CA LEU A 104 -5.12 -0.11 -12.27
C LEU A 104 -6.26 -0.90 -11.62
N ALA A 105 -6.09 -2.22 -11.45
CA ALA A 105 -7.09 -3.08 -10.83
C ALA A 105 -7.21 -2.88 -9.31
N ILE A 106 -6.24 -2.25 -8.64
CA ILE A 106 -6.27 -1.95 -7.19
C ILE A 106 -7.41 -0.98 -6.86
N ALA A 107 -7.78 -0.09 -7.78
CA ALA A 107 -8.86 0.88 -7.58
C ALA A 107 -10.23 0.21 -7.31
N TYR A 108 -10.45 -0.97 -7.89
CA TYR A 108 -11.69 -1.75 -7.77
C TYR A 108 -11.60 -2.88 -6.74
N ASP A 109 -10.56 -2.89 -5.91
CA ASP A 109 -10.34 -3.98 -4.97
C ASP A 109 -11.27 -3.93 -3.73
N ASN A 110 -11.54 -5.10 -3.14
CA ASN A 110 -12.40 -5.23 -1.97
C ASN A 110 -11.64 -4.88 -0.68
N ALA A 111 -11.52 -3.58 -0.39
CA ALA A 111 -10.87 -3.09 0.82
C ALA A 111 -11.84 -3.09 2.03
N PRO A 112 -11.41 -3.59 3.20
CA PRO A 112 -12.15 -3.40 4.44
C PRO A 112 -12.12 -1.93 4.85
N TYR A 113 -13.12 -1.51 5.63
CA TYR A 113 -13.10 -0.20 6.29
C TYR A 113 -12.64 -0.38 7.73
N ASP A 114 -11.79 0.53 8.19
CA ASP A 114 -11.36 0.56 9.58
C ASP A 114 -12.45 1.10 10.50
N MET A 115 -12.57 0.56 11.71
CA MET A 115 -13.55 1.03 12.70
C MET A 115 -13.09 2.34 13.38
N LYS A 116 -11.78 2.57 13.44
CA LYS A 116 -11.18 3.77 14.02
C LYS A 116 -10.97 4.85 12.95
N PRO A 117 -10.93 6.15 13.33
CA PRO A 117 -10.53 7.21 12.43
C PRO A 117 -9.14 6.93 11.87
N VAL A 118 -9.03 6.96 10.55
CA VAL A 118 -7.77 6.69 9.86
C VAL A 118 -7.01 8.00 9.71
N LYS A 119 -5.69 7.93 9.91
CA LYS A 119 -4.78 9.08 9.74
C LYS A 119 -3.59 8.65 8.91
N TRP A 120 -3.01 9.58 8.15
CA TRP A 120 -1.79 9.30 7.40
C TRP A 120 -0.61 9.22 8.35
N ASN A 121 0.02 8.04 8.42
CA ASN A 121 1.25 7.81 9.15
C ASN A 121 2.38 7.62 8.14
N LEU A 122 2.91 8.75 7.64
CA LEU A 122 3.94 8.76 6.60
C LEU A 122 5.23 8.03 7.00
N PRO A 123 5.78 8.20 8.22
CA PRO A 123 7.01 7.49 8.61
C PRO A 123 6.82 5.97 8.60
N ARG A 124 5.71 5.48 9.14
CA ARG A 124 5.38 4.05 9.10
C ARG A 124 5.24 3.54 7.66
N LEU A 125 4.55 4.30 6.82
CA LEU A 125 4.38 3.99 5.40
C LEU A 125 5.76 3.81 4.73
N TRP A 126 6.64 4.81 4.84
CA TRP A 126 7.99 4.76 4.27
C TRP A 126 8.80 3.57 4.78
N GLY A 127 8.75 3.29 6.09
CA GLY A 127 9.45 2.16 6.68
C GLY A 127 9.00 0.82 6.09
N MET A 128 7.69 0.62 5.95
CA MET A 128 7.14 -0.59 5.34
C MET A 128 7.58 -0.71 3.87
N SER A 129 7.48 0.37 3.09
CA SER A 129 7.86 0.35 1.68
C SER A 129 9.34 0.05 1.47
N ILE A 130 10.23 0.67 2.26
CA ILE A 130 11.68 0.45 2.16
C ILE A 130 12.04 -1.01 2.46
N VAL A 131 11.50 -1.57 3.56
CA VAL A 131 11.80 -2.96 3.92
C VAL A 131 11.31 -3.93 2.84
N MET A 132 10.11 -3.72 2.31
CA MET A 132 9.56 -4.56 1.24
C MET A 132 10.38 -4.45 -0.06
N GLY A 133 10.77 -3.24 -0.46
CA GLY A 133 11.60 -3.00 -1.65
C GLY A 133 12.99 -3.62 -1.51
N VAL A 134 13.61 -3.55 -0.32
CA VAL A 134 14.91 -4.17 -0.05
C VAL A 134 14.83 -5.70 -0.09
N ILE A 135 13.79 -6.31 0.50
CA ILE A 135 13.61 -7.77 0.45
C ILE A 135 13.43 -8.24 -1.00
N LEU A 136 12.66 -7.50 -1.81
CA LEU A 136 12.50 -7.78 -3.25
C LEU A 136 13.82 -7.67 -4.01
N ALA A 137 14.58 -6.59 -3.80
CA ALA A 137 15.89 -6.41 -4.42
C ALA A 137 16.88 -7.53 -4.05
N VAL A 138 16.89 -7.96 -2.79
CA VAL A 138 17.68 -9.11 -2.34
C VAL A 138 17.21 -10.39 -3.04
N GLY A 139 15.90 -10.62 -3.19
CA GLY A 139 15.35 -11.77 -3.91
C GLY A 139 15.80 -11.82 -5.38
N SER A 140 15.75 -10.69 -6.10
CA SER A 140 16.23 -10.58 -7.47
C SER A 140 17.76 -10.75 -7.58
N TRP A 141 18.51 -10.24 -6.60
CA TRP A 141 19.97 -10.42 -6.58
C TRP A 141 20.40 -11.86 -6.28
N ILE A 142 19.67 -12.56 -5.41
CA ILE A 142 19.88 -14.00 -5.18
C ILE A 142 19.59 -14.77 -6.47
N THR A 143 18.49 -14.45 -7.16
CA THR A 143 18.17 -15.03 -8.47
C THR A 143 19.35 -14.89 -9.43
N LEU A 144 19.88 -13.68 -9.58
CA LEU A 144 21.04 -13.40 -10.42
C LEU A 144 22.30 -14.16 -10.01
N THR A 145 22.69 -14.09 -8.73
CA THR A 145 23.92 -14.72 -8.24
C THR A 145 23.88 -16.24 -8.38
N THR A 146 22.70 -16.86 -8.26
CA THR A 146 22.54 -18.29 -8.51
C THR A 146 22.76 -18.66 -9.98
N MET A 147 22.50 -17.77 -10.94
CA MET A 147 22.77 -18.03 -12.36
C MET A 147 24.27 -18.03 -12.69
N PHE A 148 25.09 -17.27 -11.96
CA PHE A 148 26.55 -17.23 -12.16
C PHE A 148 27.31 -18.38 -11.48
N MET A 149 26.64 -19.23 -10.70
CA MET A 149 27.31 -20.26 -9.91
C MET A 149 27.64 -21.51 -10.74
N SER A 150 28.93 -21.81 -10.95
CA SER A 150 29.39 -22.88 -11.86
C SER A 150 29.05 -24.31 -11.43
N LYS A 151 28.80 -24.55 -10.13
CA LYS A 151 28.39 -25.87 -9.61
C LYS A 151 26.88 -26.11 -9.62
N GLY A 152 26.12 -25.18 -10.19
CA GLY A 152 24.68 -25.27 -10.30
C GLY A 152 23.93 -24.52 -9.22
N GLY A 153 23.49 -23.32 -9.55
CA GLY A 153 22.51 -22.62 -8.73
C GLY A 153 21.09 -23.17 -8.89
N ILE A 154 20.17 -22.57 -8.14
CA ILE A 154 18.73 -22.88 -8.17
C ILE A 154 18.20 -22.82 -9.62
N ILE A 155 18.74 -21.90 -10.43
CA ILE A 155 18.40 -21.72 -11.84
C ILE A 155 19.65 -22.05 -12.69
N GLN A 156 19.79 -23.31 -13.10
CA GLN A 156 20.96 -23.79 -13.86
C GLN A 156 20.81 -23.58 -15.38
N ASN A 157 21.78 -22.89 -15.98
CA ASN A 157 22.41 -23.03 -17.32
C ASN A 157 21.59 -23.35 -18.60
N PHE A 158 20.26 -23.27 -18.61
CA PHE A 158 19.45 -23.50 -19.83
C PHE A 158 18.54 -22.33 -20.19
N GLY A 159 18.85 -21.12 -19.75
CA GLY A 159 18.04 -19.96 -20.09
C GLY A 159 18.81 -18.65 -20.15
N SER A 160 18.25 -17.70 -20.87
CA SER A 160 18.78 -16.34 -20.96
C SER A 160 18.62 -15.61 -19.63
N ILE A 161 19.69 -14.94 -19.20
CA ILE A 161 19.70 -14.12 -17.97
C ILE A 161 18.53 -13.12 -18.01
N ASP A 162 18.35 -12.48 -19.17
CA ASP A 162 17.31 -11.51 -19.45
C ASP A 162 15.89 -12.06 -19.27
N GLY A 163 15.58 -13.23 -19.85
CA GLY A 163 14.23 -13.80 -19.79
C GLY A 163 13.86 -14.33 -18.39
N VAL A 164 14.84 -14.83 -17.65
CA VAL A 164 14.66 -15.30 -16.28
C VAL A 164 14.47 -14.13 -15.32
N LEU A 165 15.31 -13.09 -15.43
CA LEU A 165 15.19 -11.89 -14.60
C LEU A 165 13.87 -11.18 -14.87
N PHE A 166 13.47 -11.06 -16.14
CA PHE A 166 12.16 -10.52 -16.52
C PHE A 166 11.01 -11.23 -15.83
N LEU A 167 10.99 -12.57 -15.92
CA LEU A 167 9.92 -13.37 -15.33
C LEU A 167 9.90 -13.25 -13.81
N GLN A 168 11.07 -13.36 -13.17
CA GLN A 168 11.17 -13.28 -11.71
C GLN A 168 10.68 -11.92 -11.19
N ILE A 169 11.14 -10.84 -11.81
CA ILE A 169 10.75 -9.47 -11.44
C ILE A 169 9.25 -9.32 -11.65
N SER A 170 8.73 -9.61 -12.85
CA SER A 170 7.30 -9.46 -13.16
C SER A 170 6.39 -10.24 -12.20
N LEU A 171 6.72 -11.50 -11.88
CA LEU A 171 5.93 -12.31 -10.94
C LEU A 171 5.99 -11.74 -9.52
N THR A 172 7.18 -11.41 -9.02
CA THR A 172 7.32 -10.93 -7.63
C THR A 172 6.70 -9.55 -7.41
N GLU A 173 6.77 -8.67 -8.41
CA GLU A 173 6.12 -7.37 -8.41
C GLU A 173 4.60 -7.52 -8.41
N ASN A 174 4.04 -8.30 -9.34
CA ASN A 174 2.59 -8.53 -9.40
C ASN A 174 2.04 -9.12 -8.09
N TRP A 175 2.78 -10.05 -7.47
CA TRP A 175 2.33 -10.70 -6.26
C TRP A 175 2.47 -9.81 -5.02
N LEU A 176 3.37 -8.81 -5.02
CA LEU A 176 3.48 -7.83 -3.96
C LEU A 176 2.14 -7.11 -3.71
N ILE A 177 1.34 -6.89 -4.76
CA ILE A 177 0.02 -6.26 -4.67
C ILE A 177 -0.91 -7.04 -3.73
N PHE A 178 -0.85 -8.37 -3.74
CA PHE A 178 -1.68 -9.19 -2.85
C PHE A 178 -1.27 -9.06 -1.38
N ILE A 179 0.00 -8.77 -1.11
CA ILE A 179 0.54 -8.60 0.24
C ILE A 179 0.15 -7.23 0.80
N THR A 180 0.35 -6.16 0.03
CA THR A 180 0.10 -4.79 0.51
C THR A 180 -1.37 -4.49 0.76
N ARG A 181 -2.27 -5.29 0.16
CA ARG A 181 -3.72 -5.26 0.34
C ARG A 181 -4.21 -5.84 1.66
N ALA A 182 -3.47 -6.77 2.27
CA ALA A 182 -3.96 -7.52 3.42
C ALA A 182 -3.83 -6.71 4.72
N THR A 183 -4.94 -6.32 5.33
CA THR A 183 -4.98 -5.83 6.72
C THR A 183 -5.20 -7.00 7.68
N GLY A 184 -4.11 -7.67 8.05
CA GLY A 184 -4.12 -8.78 9.01
C GLY A 184 -3.42 -10.04 8.48
N PRO A 185 -3.75 -11.23 9.03
CA PRO A 185 -3.20 -12.49 8.56
C PRO A 185 -3.44 -12.69 7.06
N PHE A 186 -2.54 -13.44 6.43
CA PHE A 186 -2.60 -13.79 5.02
C PHE A 186 -4.02 -14.25 4.65
N TRP A 187 -4.61 -13.68 3.58
CA TRP A 187 -5.94 -14.00 3.07
C TRP A 187 -7.16 -13.57 3.92
N SER A 188 -6.98 -12.67 4.90
CA SER A 188 -8.11 -12.08 5.64
C SER A 188 -9.15 -11.39 4.73
N SER A 189 -8.71 -10.77 3.63
CA SER A 189 -9.58 -10.22 2.59
C SER A 189 -9.37 -10.96 1.26
N ALA A 190 -10.44 -11.50 0.67
CA ALA A 190 -10.36 -12.11 -0.67
C ALA A 190 -10.18 -11.01 -1.74
N PRO A 191 -9.26 -11.19 -2.72
CA PRO A 191 -9.04 -10.20 -3.78
C PRO A 191 -10.27 -10.08 -4.67
N SER A 192 -10.46 -8.91 -5.28
CA SER A 192 -11.46 -8.79 -6.33
C SER A 192 -11.12 -9.73 -7.50
N TRP A 193 -12.15 -10.20 -8.19
CA TRP A 193 -11.97 -11.04 -9.38
C TRP A 193 -11.20 -10.29 -10.48
N GLN A 194 -11.40 -8.98 -10.58
CA GLN A 194 -10.72 -8.12 -11.53
C GLN A 194 -9.22 -8.02 -11.25
N LEU A 195 -8.82 -7.85 -9.98
CA LEU A 195 -7.41 -7.83 -9.57
C LEU A 195 -6.74 -9.17 -9.85
N SER A 196 -7.38 -10.26 -9.43
CA SER A 196 -6.82 -11.60 -9.62
C SER A 196 -6.71 -11.96 -11.11
N GLY A 197 -7.74 -11.63 -11.90
CA GLY A 197 -7.74 -11.83 -13.34
C GLY A 197 -6.68 -10.99 -14.06
N ALA A 198 -6.48 -9.73 -13.65
CA ALA A 198 -5.44 -8.88 -14.22
C ALA A 198 -4.04 -9.42 -13.93
N VAL A 199 -3.75 -9.79 -12.68
CA VAL A 199 -2.46 -10.39 -12.29
C VAL A 199 -2.22 -11.70 -13.03
N LEU A 200 -3.21 -12.60 -13.07
CA LEU A 200 -3.08 -13.87 -13.80
C LEU A 200 -2.85 -13.65 -15.30
N ALA A 201 -3.53 -12.66 -15.91
CA ALA A 201 -3.31 -12.33 -17.32
C ALA A 201 -1.87 -11.85 -17.57
N VAL A 202 -1.35 -10.97 -16.71
CA VAL A 202 0.04 -10.49 -16.80
C VAL A 202 1.03 -11.65 -16.58
N ASP A 203 0.80 -12.51 -15.58
CA ASP A 203 1.66 -13.66 -15.29
C ASP A 203 1.69 -14.67 -16.45
N VAL A 204 0.53 -14.92 -17.08
CA VAL A 204 0.44 -15.78 -18.27
C VAL A 204 1.16 -15.15 -19.47
N ILE A 205 1.00 -13.86 -19.70
CA ILE A 205 1.70 -13.17 -20.79
C ILE A 205 3.21 -13.17 -20.53
N ALA A 206 3.66 -12.87 -19.31
CA ALA A 206 5.07 -12.87 -18.92
C ALA A 206 5.69 -14.27 -19.05
N THR A 207 4.98 -15.33 -18.67
CA THR A 207 5.47 -16.71 -18.86
C THR A 207 5.55 -17.11 -20.32
N MET A 208 4.55 -16.76 -21.15
CA MET A 208 4.62 -16.98 -22.60
C MET A 208 5.80 -16.23 -23.21
N PHE A 209 6.02 -15.00 -22.78
CA PHE A 209 7.14 -14.17 -23.20
C PHE A 209 8.47 -14.90 -22.93
N THR A 210 8.68 -15.38 -21.70
CA THR A 210 9.89 -16.12 -21.36
C THR A 210 10.02 -17.46 -22.07
N LEU A 211 8.92 -18.20 -22.30
CA LEU A 211 8.93 -19.51 -22.97
C LEU A 211 9.28 -19.42 -24.46
N PHE A 212 8.70 -18.46 -25.18
CA PHE A 212 8.90 -18.31 -26.63
C PHE A 212 10.20 -17.58 -27.00
N GLY A 213 11.00 -17.14 -26.02
CA GLY A 213 12.34 -16.61 -26.27
C GLY A 213 12.36 -15.30 -27.07
N TRP A 214 11.37 -14.42 -26.91
CA TRP A 214 11.37 -13.14 -27.64
C TRP A 214 12.58 -12.25 -27.24
N TRP A 215 13.06 -12.40 -26.00
CA TRP A 215 14.15 -11.59 -25.41
C TRP A 215 15.52 -12.22 -25.59
N SER A 216 15.57 -13.50 -25.94
CA SER A 216 16.81 -14.20 -26.25
C SER A 216 16.51 -15.27 -27.27
N GLN A 217 17.26 -15.29 -28.36
CA GLN A 217 17.09 -16.23 -29.48
C GLN A 217 17.06 -17.72 -29.09
N ASN A 218 17.35 -18.06 -27.83
CA ASN A 218 17.21 -19.40 -27.27
C ASN A 218 15.90 -19.56 -26.50
N TRP A 219 15.21 -20.68 -26.76
CA TRP A 219 14.06 -21.10 -25.96
C TRP A 219 14.53 -21.43 -24.54
N ASN A 220 13.80 -20.92 -23.55
CA ASN A 220 14.05 -21.27 -22.16
C ASN A 220 13.36 -22.59 -21.84
N ASP A 221 14.08 -23.51 -21.19
CA ASP A 221 13.49 -24.77 -20.74
C ASP A 221 12.30 -24.54 -19.80
N ILE A 222 11.24 -25.32 -19.97
CA ILE A 222 10.05 -25.30 -19.10
C ILE A 222 10.45 -25.52 -17.63
N VAL A 223 11.48 -26.33 -17.39
CA VAL A 223 12.03 -26.58 -16.05
C VAL A 223 12.53 -25.29 -15.40
N THR A 224 13.18 -24.41 -16.17
CA THR A 224 13.66 -23.10 -15.70
C THR A 224 12.50 -22.22 -15.27
N VAL A 225 11.43 -22.17 -16.07
CA VAL A 225 10.22 -21.39 -15.74
C VAL A 225 9.58 -21.88 -14.45
N VAL A 226 9.40 -23.19 -14.30
CA VAL A 226 8.81 -23.77 -13.07
C VAL A 226 9.66 -23.45 -11.84
N ARG A 227 10.99 -23.51 -11.95
CA ARG A 227 11.89 -23.14 -10.84
C ARG A 227 11.79 -21.66 -10.47
N VAL A 228 11.67 -20.77 -11.45
CA VAL A 228 11.44 -19.35 -11.21
C VAL A 228 10.13 -19.12 -10.47
N TRP A 229 9.06 -19.81 -10.85
CA TRP A 229 7.78 -19.75 -10.14
C TRP A 229 7.91 -20.18 -8.67
N ILE A 230 8.57 -21.32 -8.42
CA ILE A 230 8.78 -21.82 -7.05
C ILE A 230 9.61 -20.83 -6.23
N TRP A 231 10.67 -20.26 -6.82
CA TRP A 231 11.51 -19.28 -6.16
C TRP A 231 10.75 -17.98 -5.85
N SER A 232 10.04 -17.43 -6.85
CA SER A 232 9.19 -16.25 -6.68
C SER A 232 8.13 -16.48 -5.59
N PHE A 233 7.63 -17.72 -5.46
CA PHE A 233 6.64 -18.05 -4.43
C PHE A 233 7.28 -18.05 -3.03
N GLY A 234 8.51 -18.55 -2.92
CA GLY A 234 9.30 -18.42 -1.70
C GLY A 234 9.53 -16.97 -1.29
N VAL A 235 9.91 -16.11 -2.25
CA VAL A 235 10.08 -14.66 -2.02
C VAL A 235 8.76 -14.02 -1.55
N PHE A 236 7.65 -14.38 -2.19
CA PHE A 236 6.31 -13.93 -1.81
C PHE A 236 5.93 -14.34 -0.37
N CYS A 237 6.23 -15.57 0.04
CA CYS A 237 6.00 -16.00 1.42
C CYS A 237 6.84 -15.20 2.43
N VAL A 238 8.11 -14.91 2.11
CA VAL A 238 9.00 -14.11 2.97
C VAL A 238 8.47 -12.67 3.09
N LEU A 239 8.07 -12.06 1.98
CA LEU A 239 7.46 -10.74 1.95
C LEU A 239 6.16 -10.70 2.76
N GLY A 240 5.31 -11.72 2.61
CA GLY A 240 4.06 -11.83 3.37
C GLY A 240 4.30 -11.91 4.87
N GLY A 241 5.27 -12.72 5.29
CA GLY A 241 5.68 -12.81 6.70
C GLY A 241 6.26 -11.51 7.25
N ALA A 242 7.16 -10.86 6.50
CA ALA A 242 7.74 -9.58 6.88
C ALA A 242 6.68 -8.47 7.00
N TYR A 243 5.77 -8.39 6.02
CA TYR A 243 4.67 -7.44 6.04
C TYR A 243 3.75 -7.66 7.23
N TYR A 244 3.38 -8.90 7.53
CA TYR A 244 2.52 -9.25 8.67
C TYR A 244 3.16 -8.87 10.03
N LEU A 245 4.46 -9.15 10.18
CA LEU A 245 5.21 -8.78 11.40
C LEU A 245 5.28 -7.27 11.58
N MET A 246 5.50 -6.51 10.50
CA MET A 246 5.55 -5.05 10.55
C MET A 246 4.18 -4.42 10.76
N SER A 247 3.13 -4.95 10.12
CA SER A 247 1.78 -4.39 10.19
C SER A 247 1.14 -4.59 11.57
N THR A 248 1.46 -5.68 12.24
CA THR A 248 0.92 -6.03 13.57
C THR A 248 1.76 -5.44 14.73
N SER A 249 2.99 -4.98 14.46
CA SER A 249 3.91 -4.53 15.51
C SER A 249 3.72 -3.05 15.88
N ASP A 250 3.17 -2.80 17.07
CA ASP A 250 3.13 -1.45 17.67
C ASP A 250 4.53 -0.88 17.93
N LYS A 251 5.53 -1.75 18.14
CA LYS A 251 6.92 -1.35 18.33
C LYS A 251 7.50 -0.73 17.06
N PHE A 252 7.18 -1.31 15.90
CA PHE A 252 7.60 -0.78 14.61
C PHE A 252 7.00 0.61 14.37
N ASP A 253 5.72 0.77 14.68
CA ASP A 253 5.04 2.06 14.53
C ASP A 253 5.67 3.15 15.42
N ARG A 254 5.98 2.83 16.68
CA ARG A 254 6.65 3.75 17.60
C ARG A 254 8.07 4.07 17.17
N PHE A 255 8.82 3.09 16.69
CA PHE A 255 10.18 3.26 16.19
C PHE A 255 10.23 4.21 14.99
N MET A 256 9.37 4.00 13.99
CA MET A 256 9.31 4.86 12.80
C MET A 256 8.85 6.29 13.14
N ASN A 257 8.01 6.46 14.15
CA ASN A 257 7.55 7.77 14.60
C ASN A 257 8.48 8.45 15.62
N GLY A 258 9.63 7.86 15.96
CA GLY A 258 10.55 8.40 16.95
C GLY A 258 9.96 8.53 18.36
N GLN A 259 8.91 7.77 18.67
CA GLN A 259 8.21 7.86 19.95
C GLN A 259 8.83 6.93 21.01
N PRO A 260 8.91 7.37 22.28
CA PRO A 260 9.42 6.52 23.35
C PRO A 260 8.51 5.29 23.58
N LEU A 261 9.12 4.15 23.91
CA LEU A 261 8.40 2.88 24.12
C LEU A 261 7.43 2.89 25.32
N LYS A 262 7.50 3.87 26.21
CA LYS A 262 6.57 4.05 27.34
C LYS A 262 5.81 5.36 27.19
N GLU A 263 4.49 5.28 27.21
CA GLU A 263 3.64 6.45 27.32
C GLU A 263 3.86 7.11 28.68
N LYS A 264 4.11 8.42 28.68
CA LYS A 264 4.04 9.21 29.91
C LYS A 264 2.58 9.21 30.37
N PRO A 265 2.30 8.92 31.65
CA PRO A 265 0.94 9.01 32.15
C PRO A 265 0.41 10.45 31.93
N LYS A 266 -0.71 10.57 31.21
CA LYS A 266 -1.37 11.86 31.00
C LYS A 266 -1.82 12.41 32.35
N GLY A 267 -1.15 13.44 32.83
CA GLY A 267 -1.62 14.24 33.96
C GLY A 267 -2.90 14.96 33.56
N ARG A 268 -4.05 14.39 33.91
CA ARG A 268 -5.32 15.12 33.96
C ARG A 268 -5.47 15.71 35.35
N SER A 269 -5.50 17.03 35.45
CA SER A 269 -5.68 17.68 36.76
C SER A 269 -6.26 19.09 36.70
N ILE A 270 -6.10 19.83 35.59
CA ILE A 270 -6.49 21.25 35.55
C ILE A 270 -7.71 21.48 34.66
N GLU A 271 -7.80 20.84 33.50
CA GLU A 271 -8.96 20.95 32.60
C GLU A 271 -10.22 20.33 33.22
N ASP A 272 -10.10 19.16 33.83
CA ASP A 272 -11.22 18.50 34.53
C ASP A 272 -11.70 19.33 35.74
N PHE A 273 -10.77 20.01 36.43
CA PHE A 273 -11.09 20.92 37.54
C PHE A 273 -11.81 22.19 37.07
N MET A 274 -11.36 22.80 35.97
CA MET A 274 -12.04 23.96 35.38
C MET A 274 -13.43 23.61 34.83
N VAL A 275 -13.59 22.43 34.24
CA VAL A 275 -14.90 21.94 33.79
C VAL A 275 -15.83 21.67 34.97
N ALA A 276 -15.31 21.14 36.08
CA ALA A 276 -16.07 20.98 37.30
C ALA A 276 -16.54 22.33 37.88
N MET A 277 -15.68 23.35 37.92
CA MET A 277 -16.06 24.69 38.38
C MET A 277 -17.11 25.36 37.49
N ARG A 278 -17.04 25.19 36.16
CA ARG A 278 -18.05 25.73 35.23
C ARG A 278 -19.45 25.13 35.42
N ARG A 279 -19.56 23.90 35.93
CA ARG A 279 -20.86 23.27 36.23
C ARG A 279 -21.57 23.87 37.45
N VAL A 280 -20.84 24.61 38.29
CA VAL A 280 -21.31 25.13 39.58
C VAL A 280 -21.24 26.66 39.63
N SER A 281 -21.07 27.32 38.48
CA SER A 281 -20.80 28.77 38.38
C SER A 281 -21.85 29.63 39.07
N THR A 282 -23.14 29.29 38.98
CA THR A 282 -24.23 30.02 39.65
C THR A 282 -24.24 29.86 41.16
N SER A 283 -23.68 28.76 41.70
CA SER A 283 -23.52 28.58 43.16
C SER A 283 -22.25 29.24 43.68
N HIS A 284 -21.21 29.35 42.86
CA HIS A 284 -19.99 30.08 43.21
C HIS A 284 -20.18 31.61 43.21
N GLU A 285 -20.90 32.16 42.22
CA GLU A 285 -21.29 33.58 42.21
C GLU A 285 -22.21 33.95 43.38
N LYS A 286 -22.98 32.99 43.91
CA LYS A 286 -23.84 33.18 45.10
C LYS A 286 -23.10 33.11 46.43
N SER A 287 -21.91 32.51 46.45
CA SER A 287 -21.09 32.31 47.66
C SER A 287 -19.96 33.32 47.83
N SER A 288 -19.71 34.16 46.82
CA SER A 288 -18.78 35.31 46.86
C SER A 288 -19.51 36.59 47.24
#